data_AF-A0A959EGL1-F1
#
_entry.id   AF-A0A959EGL1-F1
#
_cell.length_a   1.000
_cell.length_b   1.000
_cell.length_c   1.000
_cell.angle_alpha   90.00
_cell.angle_beta   90.00
_cell.angle_gamma   90.00
#
_symmetry.space_group_name_H-M   'P 1'
#
loop_
_entity.id
_entity.type
_entity.pdbx_description
1 polymer ?
#
loop_
_entity_poly.entity_id
_entity_poly.type
_entity_poly.pdbx_seq_one_letter_code
_entity_poly.pdbx_strand_id
1 'polypeptide(L)' 'ALLIPHFHEVKERALKAGALGCSISGAGPSIFALSANSRVAEEVGQAMKRVFDRAGIRNDLFISPINQEGAVKL' A
#
# COMPACT_ATOMS: atom_id res chain seq x y z
N ALA A 1 -6.25 -18.05 11.61
CA ALA A 1 -5.02 -17.25 11.67
C ALA A 1 -5.17 -16.05 10.74
N LEU A 2 -4.94 -14.82 11.21
CA LEU A 2 -4.88 -13.64 10.35
C LEU A 2 -3.50 -13.63 9.68
N LEU A 3 -3.42 -13.96 8.38
CA LEU A 3 -2.15 -14.21 7.69
C LEU A 3 -1.32 -12.94 7.43
N ILE A 4 -1.93 -11.75 7.57
CA ILE A 4 -1.28 -10.45 7.39
C ILE A 4 -1.56 -9.60 8.65
N PRO A 5 -0.55 -9.38 9.50
CA PRO A 5 -0.69 -8.53 10.68
C PRO A 5 -1.18 -7.12 10.30
N HIS A 6 -2.06 -6.54 11.12
CA HIS A 6 -2.56 -5.17 10.97
C HIS A 6 -3.28 -4.83 9.64
N PHE A 7 -3.60 -5.81 8.78
CA PHE A 7 -4.22 -5.56 7.47
C PHE A 7 -5.46 -4.65 7.54
N HIS A 8 -6.37 -4.91 8.49
CA HIS A 8 -7.59 -4.13 8.63
C HIS A 8 -7.31 -2.67 9.01
N GLU A 9 -6.36 -2.43 9.92
CA GLU A 9 -5.96 -1.07 10.29
C GLU A 9 -5.30 -0.36 9.10
N VAL A 10 -4.39 -1.03 8.37
CA VAL A 10 -3.75 -0.47 7.19
C VAL A 10 -4.80 -0.06 6.14
N LYS A 11 -5.76 -0.95 5.86
CA LYS A 11 -6.85 -0.68 4.92
C LYS A 11 -7.69 0.53 5.35
N GLU A 12 -8.05 0.61 6.63
CA GLU A 12 -8.79 1.74 7.18
C GLU A 12 -8.01 3.06 7.03
N ARG A 13 -6.72 3.06 7.37
CA ARG A 13 -5.85 4.24 7.26
C ARG A 13 -5.65 4.68 5.82
N ALA A 14 -5.49 3.74 4.89
CA ALA A 14 -5.38 4.04 3.47
C ALA A 14 -6.66 4.72 2.94
N LEU A 15 -7.83 4.17 3.25
CA LEU A 15 -9.12 4.74 2.82
C LEU A 15 -9.36 6.13 3.43
N LYS A 16 -9.05 6.32 4.72
CA LYS A 16 -9.14 7.63 5.37
C LYS A 16 -8.18 8.68 4.79
N ALA A 17 -7.05 8.25 4.23
CA ALA A 17 -6.09 9.11 3.55
C ALA A 17 -6.44 9.39 2.08
N GLY A 18 -7.59 8.91 1.59
CA GLY A 18 -8.08 9.22 0.24
C GLY A 18 -7.80 8.15 -0.81
N ALA A 19 -7.41 6.93 -0.42
CA ALA A 19 -7.32 5.82 -1.36
C ALA A 19 -8.70 5.51 -2.00
N LEU A 20 -8.71 5.28 -3.31
CA LEU A 20 -9.89 4.81 -4.05
C LEU A 20 -10.26 3.37 -3.67
N GLY A 21 -9.25 2.59 -3.29
CA GLY A 21 -9.39 1.21 -2.83
C GLY A 21 -8.09 0.71 -2.22
N CYS A 22 -8.18 -0.26 -1.32
CA CYS A 22 -7.01 -0.87 -0.67
C CYS A 22 -7.31 -2.34 -0.37
N SER A 23 -6.38 -3.23 -0.74
CA SER A 23 -6.51 -4.67 -0.54
C SER A 23 -5.16 -5.39 -0.56
N ILE A 24 -5.19 -6.71 -0.40
CA ILE A 24 -4.02 -7.58 -0.48
C ILE A 24 -3.55 -7.66 -1.93
N SER A 25 -2.25 -7.54 -2.15
CA SER A 25 -1.63 -7.73 -3.47
C SER A 25 -1.30 -9.21 -3.67
N GLY A 26 -1.94 -9.86 -4.66
CA GLY A 26 -1.80 -11.30 -4.89
C GLY A 26 -2.22 -12.12 -3.67
N ALA A 27 -1.37 -13.02 -3.21
CA ALA A 27 -1.58 -13.81 -1.99
C ALA A 27 -1.11 -13.12 -0.69
N GLY A 28 -0.50 -11.93 -0.78
CA GLY A 28 0.14 -11.24 0.34
C GLY A 28 1.59 -11.69 0.58
N PRO A 29 2.28 -11.11 1.60
CA PRO A 29 1.77 -10.17 2.62
C PRO A 29 1.69 -8.71 2.16
N SER A 30 2.12 -8.40 0.94
CA SER A 30 2.05 -7.04 0.40
C SER A 30 0.61 -6.53 0.30
N ILE A 31 0.42 -5.24 0.57
CA ILE A 31 -0.86 -4.53 0.48
C ILE A 31 -0.71 -3.45 -0.58
N PHE A 32 -1.70 -3.30 -1.46
CA PHE A 32 -1.75 -2.23 -2.44
C PHE A 32 -2.90 -1.27 -2.15
N ALA A 33 -2.74 -0.03 -2.57
CA ALA A 33 -3.80 0.97 -2.58
C ALA A 33 -3.80 1.73 -3.91
N LEU A 34 -5.00 1.99 -4.45
CA LEU A 34 -5.20 2.81 -5.64
C LEU A 34 -5.48 4.25 -5.21
N SER A 35 -4.87 5.21 -5.90
CA SER A 35 -5.01 6.64 -5.61
C SER A 35 -5.24 7.42 -6.91
N ALA A 36 -5.96 8.54 -6.83
CA ALA A 36 -6.33 9.32 -8.01
C ALA A 36 -5.14 10.08 -8.64
N ASN A 37 -4.09 10.37 -7.87
CA ASN A 37 -2.88 11.06 -8.33
C ASN A 37 -1.70 10.80 -7.37
N SER A 38 -0.51 11.25 -7.76
CA SER A 38 0.74 11.03 -7.00
C SER A 38 0.71 11.61 -5.59
N ARG A 39 0.15 12.81 -5.41
CA ARG A 39 0.05 13.45 -4.09
C ARG A 39 -0.77 12.61 -3.12
N VAL A 40 -1.95 12.14 -3.55
CA VAL A 40 -2.78 11.24 -2.72
C VAL A 40 -2.06 9.91 -2.49
N ALA A 41 -1.33 9.38 -3.48
CA ALA A 41 -0.58 8.14 -3.33
C ALA A 41 0.53 8.24 -2.26
N GLU A 42 1.22 9.38 -2.17
CA GLU A 42 2.20 9.66 -1.11
C GLU A 42 1.53 9.73 0.27
N GLU A 43 0.42 10.47 0.39
CA GLU A 43 -0.33 10.58 1.65
C GLU A 43 -0.84 9.21 2.14
N VAL A 44 -1.41 8.42 1.23
CA VAL A 44 -1.89 7.05 1.48
C VAL A 44 -0.73 6.11 1.85
N GLY A 45 0.35 6.11 1.07
CA GLY A 45 1.51 5.26 1.32
C GLY A 45 2.13 5.51 2.70
N GLN A 46 2.25 6.78 3.09
CA GLN A 46 2.72 7.16 4.43
C GLN A 46 1.74 6.75 5.53
N ALA A 47 0.43 6.86 5.30
CA ALA A 47 -0.58 6.40 6.26
C ALA A 47 -0.50 4.89 6.51
N MET A 48 -0.28 4.10 5.45
CA MET A 48 -0.07 2.65 5.55
C MET A 48 1.23 2.32 6.29
N LYS A 49 2.34 2.95 5.89
CA LYS A 49 3.66 2.75 6.49
C LYS A 49 3.68 3.02 8.00
N ARG A 50 3.04 4.10 8.45
CA ARG A 50 2.93 4.45 9.89
C ARG A 50 2.26 3.38 10.74
N VAL A 51 1.39 2.53 10.17
CA VAL A 51 0.80 1.41 10.93
C VAL A 51 1.87 0.37 11.24
N PHE A 52 2.65 -0.03 10.23
CA PHE A 52 3.72 -1.01 10.41
C PHE A 52 4.89 -0.47 11.24
N ASP A 53 5.26 0.79 11.06
CA ASP A 53 6.33 1.42 11.85
C ASP A 53 5.96 1.43 13.35
N ARG A 54 4.71 1.77 13.71
CA ARG A 54 4.22 1.70 15.11
C ARG A 54 4.16 0.28 15.66
N ALA A 55 3.94 -0.71 14.80
CA ALA A 55 3.98 -2.12 15.17
C ALA A 55 5.41 -2.69 15.22
N GLY A 56 6.44 -1.90 14.90
CA GLY A 56 7.83 -2.37 14.86
C GLY A 56 8.13 -3.32 13.69
N ILE A 57 7.29 -3.31 12.64
CA ILE A 57 7.41 -4.21 11.49
C ILE A 57 8.16 -3.49 10.35
N ARG A 58 9.30 -4.05 9.93
CA ARG A 58 10.04 -3.56 8.76
C ARG A 58 9.18 -3.64 7.50
N ASN A 59 9.19 -2.58 6.71
CA ASN A 59 8.37 -2.44 5.52
C ASN A 59 9.06 -1.54 4.48
N ASP A 60 8.79 -1.82 3.22
CA ASP A 60 9.19 -1.01 2.07
C ASP A 60 7.94 -0.39 1.42
N LEU A 61 8.07 0.85 0.94
CA LEU A 61 6.99 1.59 0.28
C LEU A 61 7.39 1.88 -1.17
N PHE A 62 6.55 1.46 -2.11
CA PHE A 62 6.69 1.73 -3.53
C PHE A 62 5.48 2.55 -4.01
N ILE A 63 5.74 3.60 -4.77
CA ILE A 63 4.71 4.45 -5.38
C ILE A 63 5.03 4.56 -6.87
N SER A 64 4.10 4.11 -7.71
CA SER A 64 4.24 4.19 -9.16
C SER A 64 2.88 4.25 -9.86
N PRO A 65 2.83 4.76 -11.11
CA PRO A 65 1.72 4.47 -12.00
C PRO A 65 1.74 3.00 -12.45
N ILE A 66 0.69 2.58 -13.15
CA ILE A 66 0.66 1.27 -13.82
C ILE A 66 1.69 1.27 -14.95
N ASN A 67 2.64 0.34 -14.90
CA ASN A 67 3.62 0.13 -15.96
C ASN A 67 2.92 -0.33 -17.26
N GLN A 68 3.02 0.48 -18.32
CA GLN A 68 2.45 0.17 -19.64
C GLN A 68 3.43 -0.54 -20.58
N GLU A 69 4.73 -0.56 -20.25
CA GLU A 69 5.79 -1.15 -21.08
C GLU A 69 6.02 -2.63 -20.77
N GLY A 70 5.87 -3.01 -19.50
CA GLY A 70 6.09 -4.39 -19.06
C GLY A 70 7.57 -4.74 -18.95
N ALA A 71 7.98 -5.85 -19.57
CA ALA A 71 9.36 -6.34 -19.52
C ALA A 71 10.21 -5.73 -20.64
N VAL A 72 11.41 -5.25 -20.29
CA VAL A 72 12.38 -4.66 -21.22
C VAL A 72 13.67 -5.44 -21.22
N LYS A 73 14.37 -5.49 -22.37
CA LYS A 73 15.74 -5.99 -22.44
C LYS A 73 16.68 -4.86 -22.03
N LEU A 74 17.45 -5.08 -20.96
CA LEU A 74 18.50 -4.17 -20.51
C LEU A 74 19.68 -4.14 -21.49
#